data_AF-A0A937CX52-F1
#
_entry.id   AF-A0A937CX52-F1
#
_cell.length_a   1.000
_cell.length_b   1.000
_cell.length_c   1.000
_cell.angle_alpha   90.00
_cell.angle_beta   90.00
_cell.angle_gamma   90.00
#
_symmetry.space_group_name_H-M   'P 1'
#
loop_
_entity.id
_entity.type
_entity.pdbx_description
1 polymer ?
#
loop_
_entity_poly.entity_id
_entity_poly.type
_entity_poly.pdbx_seq_one_letter_code
_entity_poly.pdbx_strand_id
1 'polypeptide(L)'
;MRAIILPAFALALGAGFFAAPQEAQARFGAQQLEAPTLVDNVQCVTRRIRTVRPNGRVVYRTVRNCGVGRGFGRVERCRTIRERVYRPNGNVVYRTIRRCR
;
A
#
# COMPACT_ATOMS: atom_id res chain seq x y z
N MET A 1 5.45 58.66 32.10
CA MET A 1 4.95 57.70 31.08
C MET A 1 5.13 56.28 31.62
N ARG A 2 4.08 55.68 32.18
CA ARG A 2 4.09 54.29 32.66
C ARG A 2 3.02 53.52 31.89
N ALA A 3 3.48 52.51 31.16
CA ALA A 3 2.72 51.75 30.17
C ALA A 3 1.69 50.84 30.85
N ILE A 4 0.42 51.11 30.59
CA ILE A 4 -0.71 50.23 30.93
C ILE A 4 -1.01 49.40 29.67
N ILE A 5 -0.21 48.38 29.40
CA ILE A 5 -0.40 47.48 28.21
C ILE A 5 -0.45 46.02 28.67
N LEU A 6 -0.89 45.75 29.90
CA LEU A 6 -1.02 44.38 30.42
C LEU A 6 -2.40 43.72 30.25
N PRO A 7 -3.56 44.41 30.19
CA PRO A 7 -4.84 43.70 30.20
C PRO A 7 -5.24 43.14 28.82
N ALA A 8 -4.73 43.71 27.72
CA ALA A 8 -5.11 43.30 26.36
C ALA A 8 -4.54 41.93 25.97
N PHE A 9 -3.36 41.57 26.49
CA PHE A 9 -2.69 40.31 26.12
C PHE A 9 -3.36 39.08 26.77
N ALA A 10 -3.92 39.23 27.98
CA ALA A 10 -4.60 38.16 28.69
C ALA A 10 -5.96 37.78 28.06
N LEU A 11 -6.69 38.77 27.51
CA LEU A 11 -7.96 38.51 26.82
C LEU A 11 -7.75 37.79 25.48
N ALA A 12 -6.67 38.13 24.74
CA ALA A 12 -6.36 37.49 23.47
C ALA A 12 -5.95 36.01 23.63
N LEU A 13 -5.24 35.66 24.71
CA LEU A 13 -4.83 34.28 25.01
C LEU A 13 -5.97 33.43 25.60
N GLY A 14 -6.91 34.03 26.35
CA GLY A 14 -8.08 33.33 26.92
C GLY A 14 -9.14 32.96 25.86
N ALA A 15 -9.32 33.81 24.84
CA ALA A 15 -10.27 33.56 23.76
C ALA A 15 -9.84 32.39 22.83
N GLY A 16 -8.54 32.11 22.73
CA GLY A 16 -8.02 31.00 21.92
C GLY A 16 -8.35 29.61 22.45
N PHE A 17 -8.57 29.47 23.78
CA PHE A 17 -8.93 28.19 24.39
C PHE A 17 -10.39 27.78 24.13
N PHE A 18 -11.31 28.75 24.05
CA PHE A 18 -12.71 28.49 23.68
C PHE A 18 -12.90 28.37 22.16
N ALA A 19 -11.94 28.83 21.36
CA ALA A 19 -11.91 28.66 19.91
C ALA A 19 -11.09 27.42 19.46
N ALA A 20 -10.60 26.61 20.41
CA ALA A 20 -9.95 25.35 20.07
C ALA A 20 -10.96 24.44 19.36
N PRO A 21 -10.61 23.87 18.20
CA PRO A 21 -11.53 23.11 17.39
C PRO A 21 -12.05 21.92 18.21
N GLN A 22 -13.37 21.85 18.25
CA GLN A 22 -14.17 20.79 18.84
C GLN A 22 -13.58 19.45 18.39
N GLU A 23 -13.24 18.63 19.38
CA GLU A 23 -12.90 17.21 19.31
C GLU A 23 -12.66 16.69 17.89
N ALA A 24 -11.39 16.55 17.51
CA ALA A 24 -11.02 15.72 16.37
C ALA A 24 -11.41 14.27 16.67
N GLN A 25 -12.69 13.96 16.47
CA GLN A 25 -13.22 12.62 16.54
C GLN A 25 -12.59 11.86 15.39
N ALA A 26 -11.60 11.03 15.71
CA ALA A 26 -11.15 9.96 14.83
C ALA A 26 -12.34 9.01 14.68
N ARG A 27 -13.25 9.33 13.76
CA ARG A 27 -14.29 8.40 13.35
C ARG A 27 -13.54 7.24 12.72
N PHE A 28 -13.53 6.11 13.41
CA PHE A 28 -13.23 4.84 12.77
C PHE A 28 -14.28 4.71 11.68
N GLY A 29 -13.88 5.04 10.44
CA GLY A 29 -14.74 4.77 9.30
C GLY A 29 -15.08 3.30 9.36
N ALA A 30 -16.33 2.95 9.09
CA ALA A 30 -16.75 1.57 8.90
C ALA A 30 -16.15 1.03 7.58
N GLN A 31 -14.84 1.19 7.39
CA GLN A 31 -14.07 0.44 6.42
C GLN A 31 -14.06 -0.98 6.96
N GLN A 32 -15.10 -1.70 6.58
CA GLN A 32 -15.19 -3.13 6.70
C GLN A 32 -13.87 -3.68 6.16
N LEU A 33 -13.06 -4.25 7.06
CA LEU A 33 -11.83 -4.93 6.68
C LEU A 33 -12.25 -6.10 5.80
N GLU A 34 -12.20 -5.88 4.49
CA GLU A 34 -12.46 -6.88 3.47
C GLU A 34 -11.30 -7.87 3.53
N ALA A 35 -11.45 -8.88 4.39
CA ALA A 35 -10.55 -10.03 4.42
C ALA A 35 -11.03 -10.97 3.32
N PRO A 36 -10.33 -11.06 2.16
CA PRO A 36 -10.73 -11.97 1.10
C PRO A 36 -10.71 -13.39 1.67
N THR A 37 -11.77 -14.15 1.44
CA THR A 37 -11.87 -15.49 2.00
C THR A 37 -10.82 -16.39 1.33
N LEU A 38 -10.38 -17.46 2.00
CA LEU A 38 -9.42 -18.40 1.43
C LEU A 38 -9.92 -19.05 0.14
N VAL A 39 -11.25 -19.07 -0.07
CA VAL A 39 -11.90 -19.63 -1.26
C VAL A 39 -11.75 -18.69 -2.46
N ASP A 40 -11.79 -17.37 -2.25
CA ASP A 40 -11.67 -16.38 -3.33
C ASP A 40 -10.27 -16.38 -3.99
N ASN A 41 -9.26 -16.90 -3.30
CA ASN A 41 -7.85 -16.88 -3.73
C ASN A 41 -7.37 -18.18 -4.39
N VAL A 42 -8.27 -19.07 -4.80
CA VAL A 42 -7.88 -20.33 -5.45
C VAL A 42 -7.77 -20.14 -6.97
N GLN A 43 -6.54 -20.00 -7.48
CA GLN A 43 -6.30 -20.06 -8.92
C GLN A 43 -6.31 -21.53 -9.38
N CYS A 44 -7.22 -21.85 -10.30
CA CYS A 44 -7.21 -23.13 -10.99
C CYS A 44 -6.39 -23.03 -12.27
N VAL A 45 -5.34 -23.85 -12.39
CA VAL A 45 -4.54 -23.96 -13.62
C VAL A 45 -4.87 -25.27 -14.31
N THR A 46 -5.25 -25.18 -15.59
CA THR A 46 -5.45 -26.34 -16.45
C THR A 46 -4.14 -26.68 -17.16
N ARG A 47 -3.62 -27.90 -16.97
CA ARG A 47 -2.38 -28.36 -17.61
C ARG A 47 -2.64 -29.61 -18.44
N ARG A 48 -2.09 -29.64 -19.65
CA ARG A 48 -2.00 -30.86 -20.48
C ARG A 48 -0.75 -31.64 -20.08
N ILE A 49 -0.93 -32.82 -19.52
CA ILE A 49 0.16 -33.71 -19.11
C ILE A 49 0.34 -34.77 -20.19
N ARG A 50 1.59 -34.89 -20.66
CA ARG A 50 2.03 -35.98 -21.52
C ARG A 50 2.60 -37.08 -20.62
N THR A 51 2.05 -38.29 -20.71
CA THR A 51 2.56 -39.46 -19.99
C THR A 51 2.97 -40.51 -21.02
N VAL A 52 4.25 -40.90 -20.99
CA VAL A 52 4.78 -41.99 -21.81
C VAL A 52 4.65 -43.28 -21.00
N ARG A 53 3.95 -44.26 -21.55
CA ARG A 53 3.82 -45.59 -20.91
C ARG A 53 5.05 -46.46 -21.23
N PRO A 54 5.34 -47.50 -20.43
CA PRO A 54 6.48 -48.39 -20.66
C PRO A 54 6.51 -49.04 -22.05
N ASN A 55 5.34 -49.20 -22.67
CA ASN A 55 5.18 -49.70 -24.04
C ASN A 55 5.35 -48.63 -25.14
N GLY A 56 5.91 -47.47 -24.83
CA GLY A 56 6.16 -46.38 -25.77
C GLY A 56 4.92 -45.53 -26.13
N ARG A 57 3.72 -45.93 -25.70
CA ARG A 57 2.49 -45.19 -26.00
C ARG A 57 2.44 -43.86 -25.26
N VAL A 58 2.20 -42.79 -25.99
CA VAL A 58 2.00 -41.43 -25.43
C VAL A 58 0.51 -41.20 -25.18
N VAL A 59 0.17 -40.83 -23.94
CA VAL A 59 -1.20 -40.45 -23.58
C VAL A 59 -1.20 -39.01 -23.10
N TYR A 60 -2.14 -38.22 -23.60
CA TYR A 60 -2.38 -36.86 -23.14
C TYR A 60 -3.58 -36.85 -22.20
N ARG A 61 -3.44 -36.20 -21.05
CA ARG A 61 -4.53 -35.94 -20.13
C ARG A 61 -4.57 -34.47 -19.75
N THR A 62 -5.76 -33.91 -19.71
CA THR A 62 -5.96 -32.56 -19.21
C THR A 62 -6.29 -32.65 -17.72
N VAL A 63 -5.48 -32.02 -16.88
CA VAL A 63 -5.67 -32.02 -15.43
C VAL A 63 -5.92 -30.61 -14.96
N ARG A 64 -6.98 -30.42 -14.15
CA ARG A 64 -7.30 -29.16 -13.50
C ARG A 64 -6.76 -29.20 -12.08
N ASN A 65 -5.75 -28.39 -11.80
CA ASN A 65 -5.16 -28.27 -10.48
C ASN A 65 -5.57 -26.93 -9.86
N CYS A 66 -6.45 -26.98 -8.86
CA CYS A 66 -6.85 -25.83 -8.08
C CYS A 66 -6.06 -25.83 -6.77
N GLY A 67 -5.45 -24.71 -6.43
CA GLY A 67 -4.75 -24.55 -5.17
C GLY A 67 -4.19 -23.15 -5.03
N VAL A 68 -3.69 -22.84 -3.83
CA VAL A 68 -2.92 -21.62 -3.59
C VAL A 68 -1.57 -21.81 -4.27
N GLY A 69 -1.46 -21.36 -5.53
CA GLY A 69 -0.24 -21.52 -6.31
C GLY A 69 0.94 -20.86 -5.61
N ARG A 70 2.16 -21.42 -5.73
CA ARG A 70 3.42 -20.88 -5.17
C ARG A 70 3.81 -19.46 -5.68
N GLY A 71 2.93 -18.80 -6.44
CA GLY A 71 3.09 -17.46 -6.98
C GLY A 71 1.98 -16.48 -6.58
N PHE A 72 0.95 -16.91 -5.84
CA PHE A 72 -0.04 -15.99 -5.28
C PHE A 72 0.65 -15.11 -4.24
N GLY A 73 0.91 -13.85 -4.58
CA GLY A 73 1.66 -12.91 -3.75
C GLY A 73 3.12 -12.69 -4.17
N ARG A 74 3.62 -13.29 -5.25
CA ARG A 74 4.84 -12.80 -5.92
C ARG A 74 4.49 -11.56 -6.72
N VAL A 75 4.18 -10.47 -6.02
CA VAL A 75 4.25 -9.14 -6.59
C VAL A 75 5.70 -8.97 -7.00
N GLU A 76 5.99 -8.90 -8.31
CA GLU A 76 7.31 -8.49 -8.77
C GLU A 76 7.64 -7.19 -8.04
N ARG A 77 8.64 -7.21 -7.15
CA ARG A 77 8.96 -6.10 -6.23
C ARG A 77 9.62 -4.94 -6.95
N CYS A 78 9.24 -4.71 -8.19
CA CYS A 78 9.55 -3.54 -8.99
C CYS A 78 8.69 -2.38 -8.50
N ARG A 79 9.24 -1.56 -7.59
CA ARG A 79 8.61 -0.31 -7.17
C ARG A 79 9.20 0.86 -7.94
N THR A 80 8.32 1.75 -8.39
CA THR A 80 8.73 3.04 -8.95
C THR A 80 9.03 3.99 -7.79
N ILE A 81 10.29 4.41 -7.66
CA ILE A 81 10.76 5.30 -6.60
C ILE A 81 11.05 6.66 -7.21
N ARG A 82 10.55 7.73 -6.59
CA ARG A 82 10.91 9.11 -6.92
C ARG A 82 12.05 9.55 -6.00
N GLU A 83 13.26 9.58 -6.55
CA GLU A 83 14.48 9.98 -5.84
C GLU A 83 14.73 11.48 -5.98
N ARG A 84 15.15 12.12 -4.89
CA ARG A 84 15.57 13.53 -4.87
C ARG A 84 17.08 13.58 -5.02
N VAL A 85 17.56 14.23 -6.08
CA VAL A 85 18.98 14.42 -6.35
C VAL A 85 19.32 15.90 -6.14
N TYR A 86 20.17 16.17 -5.15
CA TYR A 86 20.67 17.51 -4.86
C TYR A 86 21.85 17.82 -5.78
N ARG A 87 21.75 18.90 -6.54
CA ARG A 87 22.84 19.36 -7.42
C ARG A 87 23.76 20.33 -6.67
N PRO A 88 25.04 20.44 -7.08
CA PRO A 88 26.00 21.35 -6.44
C PRO A 88 25.58 22.82 -6.46
N ASN A 89 24.72 23.22 -7.41
CA ASN A 89 24.15 24.56 -7.53
C ASN A 89 22.90 24.80 -6.66
N GLY A 90 22.63 23.94 -5.66
CA GLY A 90 21.52 24.08 -4.72
C GLY A 90 20.16 23.63 -5.26
N ASN A 91 20.07 23.21 -6.52
CA ASN A 91 18.82 22.77 -7.12
C ASN A 91 18.47 21.31 -6.77
N VAL A 92 17.19 21.04 -6.57
CA VAL A 92 16.67 19.68 -6.34
C VAL A 92 16.02 19.17 -7.62
N VAL A 93 16.51 18.05 -8.14
CA VAL A 93 15.92 17.39 -9.31
C VAL A 93 15.32 16.05 -8.90
N TYR A 94 14.10 15.80 -9.39
CA TYR A 94 13.40 14.55 -9.14
C TYR A 94 13.69 13.56 -10.25
N ARG A 95 14.16 12.37 -9.89
CA ARG A 95 14.38 11.26 -10.83
C ARG A 95 13.46 10.11 -10.46
N THR A 96 12.69 9.64 -11.44
CA THR A 96 11.86 8.44 -11.27
C THR A 96 12.66 7.23 -11.71
N ILE A 97 12.84 6.26 -10.82
CA ILE A 97 13.61 5.03 -11.09
C ILE A 97 12.75 3.82 -10.77
N ARG A 98 12.76 2.82 -11.66
CA ARG A 98 12.13 1.52 -11.41
C ARG A 98 13.13 0.62 -10.68
N ARG A 99 12.88 0.30 -9.41
CA ARG A 99 13.75 -0.56 -8.59
C ARG A 99 13.06 -1.90 -8.33
N CYS A 100 13.57 -2.95 -8.97
CA CYS A 100 13.18 -4.34 -8.74
C CYS A 100 14.09 -4.97 -7.68
N ARG A 101 13.53 -5.80 -6.79
CA ARG A 101 14.25 -6.56 -5.76
C ARG A 101 13.96 -8.04 -5.88
#